data_AF-B1YJK7-F1
#
_entry.id   AF-B1YJK7-F1
#
_cell.length_a   1.000
_cell.length_b   1.000
_cell.length_c   1.000
_cell.angle_alpha   90.00
_cell.angle_beta   90.00
_cell.angle_gamma   90.00
#
_symmetry.space_group_name_H-M   'P 1'
#
loop_
_entity.id
_entity.type
_entity.pdbx_description
1 polymer ?
#
loop_
_entity_poly.entity_id
_entity_poly.type
_entity_poly.pdbx_seq_one_letter_code
_entity_poly.pdbx_strand_id
1 'polypeptide(L)'
;MKRFVKNEAIAPALNAFLTLENEAFQTYNQLLTAQERQALNFVGRAVALQSDKHLALALETKQPLIEMDRLLMKLTEIEQGALLFRQLLASGLDLNQLITVEGHRSLVRQPLSFPVGLYTVYDHVLFQLAVDSGLDLNYTTTLQRSDRFLETDEINTLDIVLLLTHEQAPDEQSLPLFQHPATVGLAERLQRAKFESLQSIIENTRYVTTFRYAKHFPLFYAIVGRQTEQFPKMLDAVLMEQNQEEILKDALLAFHNHQPGLATSMGTDYYESLFVIGDHLKRQAGIDFNTLDDQYILSEYSEIVQRLRS
;
A
#
# COMPACT_ATOMS: atom_id res chain seq x y z
N MET A 1 40.94 -3.16 -21.59
CA MET A 1 39.55 -3.68 -21.70
C MET A 1 39.61 -5.20 -21.70
N LYS A 2 39.06 -5.87 -20.67
CA LYS A 2 38.90 -7.34 -20.68
C LYS A 2 37.82 -7.70 -21.70
N ARG A 3 38.12 -8.60 -22.65
CA ARG A 3 37.12 -9.18 -23.56
C ARG A 3 36.00 -9.83 -22.73
N PHE A 4 34.75 -9.55 -23.08
CA PHE A 4 33.61 -10.32 -22.59
C PHE A 4 33.77 -11.75 -23.12
N VAL A 5 34.10 -12.71 -22.25
CA VAL A 5 34.14 -14.13 -22.61
C VAL A 5 32.76 -14.68 -22.27
N LYS A 6 32.04 -15.15 -23.30
CA LYS A 6 30.72 -15.76 -23.12
C LYS A 6 30.91 -17.08 -22.36
N ASN A 7 30.30 -17.22 -21.19
CA ASN A 7 30.29 -18.49 -20.47
C ASN A 7 29.38 -19.46 -21.21
N GLU A 8 29.97 -20.51 -21.78
CA GLU A 8 29.25 -21.53 -22.56
C GLU A 8 28.31 -22.36 -21.70
N ALA A 9 28.46 -22.35 -20.36
CA ALA A 9 27.59 -23.07 -19.44
C ALA A 9 26.20 -22.43 -19.26
N ILE A 10 25.99 -21.17 -19.66
CA ILE A 10 24.71 -20.46 -19.46
C ILE A 10 23.55 -21.16 -20.18
N ALA A 11 23.69 -21.44 -21.48
CA ALA A 11 22.62 -22.05 -22.26
C ALA A 11 22.34 -23.51 -21.85
N PRO A 12 23.36 -24.36 -21.62
CA PRO A 12 23.16 -25.70 -21.07
C PRO A 12 22.52 -25.71 -19.68
N ALA A 13 22.92 -24.81 -18.76
CA ALA A 13 22.29 -24.70 -17.44
C ALA A 13 20.81 -24.33 -17.55
N LEU A 14 20.48 -23.36 -18.41
CA LEU A 14 19.09 -22.97 -18.64
C LEU A 14 18.27 -24.11 -19.25
N ASN A 15 18.81 -24.80 -20.25
CA ASN A 15 18.13 -25.93 -20.88
C ASN A 15 17.88 -27.06 -19.87
N ALA A 16 18.92 -27.46 -19.13
CA ALA A 16 18.83 -28.50 -18.11
C ALA A 16 17.82 -28.15 -17.00
N PHE A 17 17.72 -26.87 -16.63
CA PHE A 17 16.70 -26.41 -15.69
C PHE A 17 15.29 -26.56 -16.27
N LEU A 18 15.07 -26.12 -17.51
CA LEU A 18 13.77 -26.18 -18.18
C LEU A 18 13.31 -27.62 -18.48
N THR A 19 14.24 -28.55 -18.67
CA THR A 19 13.95 -29.97 -18.91
C THR A 19 13.99 -30.83 -17.64
N LEU A 20 14.23 -30.23 -16.46
CA LEU A 20 14.40 -30.93 -15.17
C LEU A 20 15.49 -32.02 -15.19
N GLU A 21 16.57 -31.79 -15.94
CA GLU A 21 17.74 -32.67 -15.96
C GLU A 21 18.65 -32.37 -14.76
N ASN A 22 18.35 -32.95 -13.59
CA ASN A 22 19.01 -32.65 -12.32
C ASN A 22 20.55 -32.72 -12.38
N GLU A 23 21.13 -33.79 -12.92
CA GLU A 23 22.58 -33.98 -12.98
C GLU A 23 23.25 -32.95 -13.91
N ALA A 24 22.66 -32.70 -15.07
CA ALA A 24 23.15 -31.70 -16.01
C ALA A 24 23.06 -30.30 -15.41
N PHE A 25 21.95 -29.97 -14.74
CA PHE A 25 21.77 -28.69 -14.09
C PHE A 25 22.79 -28.47 -12.97
N GLN A 26 23.00 -29.47 -12.09
CA GLN A 26 24.01 -29.39 -11.04
C GLN A 26 25.41 -29.15 -11.61
N THR A 27 25.76 -29.87 -12.69
CA THR A 27 27.05 -29.74 -13.37
C THR A 27 27.26 -28.35 -13.94
N TYR A 28 26.32 -27.86 -14.76
CA TYR A 28 26.48 -26.56 -15.41
C TYR A 28 26.33 -25.40 -14.42
N ASN A 29 25.51 -25.54 -13.38
CA ASN A 29 25.35 -24.53 -12.33
C ASN A 29 26.65 -24.25 -11.58
N GLN A 30 27.48 -25.28 -11.32
CA GLN A 30 28.78 -25.09 -10.69
C GLN A 30 29.75 -24.27 -11.56
N LEU A 31 29.57 -24.28 -12.88
CA LEU A 31 30.36 -23.50 -13.84
C LEU A 31 29.87 -22.05 -13.99
N LEU A 32 28.72 -21.69 -13.40
CA LEU A 32 28.20 -20.33 -13.40
C LEU A 32 28.79 -19.51 -12.25
N THR A 33 29.16 -18.28 -12.58
CA THR A 33 29.52 -17.26 -11.58
C THR A 33 28.29 -16.83 -10.77
N ALA A 34 28.51 -16.21 -9.60
CA ALA A 34 27.42 -15.69 -8.77
C ALA A 34 26.55 -14.67 -9.52
N GLN A 35 27.17 -13.79 -10.32
CA GLN A 35 26.46 -12.79 -11.13
C GLN A 35 25.60 -13.44 -12.21
N GLU A 36 26.08 -14.51 -12.85
CA GLU A 36 25.30 -15.24 -13.86
C GLU A 36 24.11 -15.98 -13.23
N ARG A 37 24.28 -16.61 -12.06
CA ARG A 37 23.17 -17.24 -11.33
C ARG A 37 22.11 -16.23 -10.92
N GLN A 38 22.53 -15.06 -10.43
CA GLN A 38 21.62 -13.95 -10.14
C GLN A 38 20.89 -13.51 -11.41
N ALA A 39 21.60 -13.24 -12.51
CA ALA A 39 21.00 -12.82 -13.77
C ALA A 39 20.02 -13.85 -14.35
N LEU A 40 20.26 -15.15 -14.12
CA LEU A 40 19.38 -16.21 -14.58
C LEU A 40 18.11 -16.36 -13.72
N ASN A 41 18.14 -15.95 -12.45
CA ASN A 41 17.00 -15.94 -11.53
C ASN A 41 16.17 -17.25 -11.56
N PHE A 42 16.82 -18.38 -11.32
CA PHE A 42 16.18 -19.70 -11.41
C PHE A 42 15.00 -19.86 -10.45
N VAL A 43 15.05 -19.25 -9.26
CA VAL A 43 13.92 -19.23 -8.31
C VAL A 43 12.72 -18.46 -8.89
N GLY A 44 12.94 -17.25 -9.40
CA GLY A 44 11.88 -16.48 -10.05
C GLY A 44 11.29 -17.19 -11.27
N ARG A 45 12.13 -17.93 -12.03
CA ARG A 45 11.67 -18.79 -13.14
C ARG A 45 10.82 -19.96 -12.65
N ALA A 46 11.21 -20.64 -11.57
CA ALA A 46 10.42 -21.72 -11.00
C ALA A 46 9.01 -21.23 -10.58
N VAL A 47 8.95 -20.08 -9.92
CA VAL A 47 7.66 -19.44 -9.55
C VAL A 47 6.87 -19.03 -10.80
N ALA A 48 7.54 -18.52 -11.84
CA ALA A 48 6.89 -18.21 -13.12
C ALA A 48 6.29 -19.43 -13.82
N LEU A 49 6.96 -20.58 -13.70
CA LEU A 49 6.48 -21.87 -14.21
C LEU A 49 5.43 -22.51 -13.30
N GLN A 50 5.15 -21.92 -12.13
CA GLN A 50 4.29 -22.48 -11.09
C GLN A 50 4.63 -23.95 -10.80
N SER A 51 5.93 -24.25 -10.67
CA SER A 51 6.41 -25.63 -10.55
C SER A 51 7.22 -25.85 -9.28
N ASP A 52 6.68 -26.70 -8.41
CA ASP A 52 7.31 -27.22 -7.21
C ASP A 52 8.64 -27.93 -7.50
N LYS A 53 8.71 -28.74 -8.57
CA LYS A 53 9.92 -29.47 -8.96
C LYS A 53 11.05 -28.53 -9.36
N HIS A 54 10.75 -27.51 -10.15
CA HIS A 54 11.75 -26.52 -10.56
C HIS A 54 12.22 -25.69 -9.36
N LEU A 55 11.31 -25.37 -8.44
CA LEU A 55 11.65 -24.62 -7.24
C LEU A 55 12.56 -25.46 -6.32
N ALA A 56 12.21 -26.72 -6.07
CA ALA A 56 13.05 -27.65 -5.32
C ALA A 56 14.46 -27.75 -5.92
N LEU A 57 14.58 -27.95 -7.24
CA LEU A 57 15.87 -28.00 -7.93
C LEU A 57 16.68 -26.70 -7.77
N ALA A 58 16.04 -25.53 -7.85
CA ALA A 58 16.70 -24.25 -7.61
C ALA A 58 17.17 -24.11 -6.16
N LEU A 59 16.35 -24.50 -5.18
CA LEU A 59 16.67 -24.36 -3.76
C LEU A 59 17.77 -25.36 -3.32
N GLU A 60 17.70 -26.61 -3.77
CA GLU A 60 18.72 -27.64 -3.52
C GLU A 60 20.11 -27.23 -4.05
N THR A 61 20.13 -26.54 -5.20
CA THR A 61 21.37 -26.03 -5.80
C THR A 61 21.79 -24.65 -5.28
N LYS A 62 21.16 -24.17 -4.20
CA LYS A 62 21.45 -22.91 -3.51
C LYS A 62 21.42 -21.71 -4.44
N GLN A 63 20.42 -21.65 -5.33
CA GLN A 63 20.23 -20.49 -6.18
C GLN A 63 19.94 -19.24 -5.35
N PRO A 64 20.44 -18.06 -5.78
CA PRO A 64 20.23 -16.83 -5.02
C PRO A 64 18.75 -16.43 -5.07
N LEU A 65 18.22 -16.03 -3.90
CA LEU A 65 16.95 -15.32 -3.80
C LEU A 65 17.19 -13.84 -4.11
N ILE A 66 16.61 -13.36 -5.20
CA ILE A 66 16.71 -11.96 -5.64
C ILE A 66 15.33 -11.41 -5.98
N GLU A 67 15.20 -10.08 -6.03
CA GLU A 67 13.94 -9.40 -6.38
C GLU A 67 12.75 -9.93 -5.55
N MET A 68 12.96 -10.07 -4.24
CA MET A 68 12.00 -10.70 -3.34
C MET A 68 10.65 -9.98 -3.30
N ASP A 69 10.65 -8.67 -3.48
CA ASP A 69 9.44 -7.86 -3.68
C ASP A 69 8.58 -8.41 -4.81
N ARG A 70 9.18 -8.58 -6.00
CA ARG A 70 8.50 -9.12 -7.18
C ARG A 70 8.15 -10.59 -7.01
N LEU A 71 9.00 -11.35 -6.34
CA LEU A 71 8.77 -12.77 -6.07
C LEU A 71 7.52 -12.95 -5.21
N LEU A 72 7.38 -12.19 -4.12
CA LEU A 72 6.24 -12.28 -3.20
C LEU A 72 4.95 -11.76 -3.85
N MET A 73 4.99 -10.63 -4.55
CA MET A 73 3.83 -10.15 -5.33
C MET A 73 3.38 -11.19 -6.37
N LYS A 74 4.32 -11.87 -7.03
CA LYS A 74 3.96 -12.92 -7.98
C LYS A 74 3.33 -14.14 -7.32
N LEU A 75 3.73 -14.47 -6.10
CA LEU A 75 3.17 -15.60 -5.35
C LEU A 75 1.71 -15.34 -4.96
N THR A 76 1.32 -14.08 -4.70
CA THR A 76 -0.09 -13.73 -4.39
C THR A 76 -1.01 -13.83 -5.61
N GLU A 77 -0.47 -13.93 -6.82
CA GLU A 77 -1.24 -13.95 -8.07
C GLU A 77 -1.42 -15.36 -8.66
N ILE A 78 -0.80 -16.39 -8.07
CA ILE A 78 -0.79 -17.75 -8.63
C ILE A 78 -1.44 -18.78 -7.69
N GLU A 79 -2.14 -19.75 -8.28
CA GLU A 79 -2.92 -20.76 -7.53
C GLU A 79 -2.04 -21.61 -6.59
N GLN A 80 -0.81 -21.92 -7.01
CA GLN A 80 0.15 -22.70 -6.20
C GLN A 80 1.01 -21.82 -5.28
N GLY A 81 0.67 -20.54 -5.10
CA GLY A 81 1.47 -19.55 -4.38
C GLY A 81 1.85 -20.01 -2.97
N ALA A 82 0.87 -20.50 -2.21
CA ALA A 82 1.08 -20.93 -0.83
C ALA A 82 2.05 -22.13 -0.72
N LEU A 83 1.98 -23.08 -1.66
CA LEU A 83 2.86 -24.24 -1.69
C LEU A 83 4.32 -23.83 -1.95
N LEU A 84 4.52 -23.00 -2.98
CA LEU A 84 5.85 -22.51 -3.34
C LEU A 84 6.43 -21.61 -2.24
N PHE A 85 5.59 -20.77 -1.64
CA PHE A 85 6.00 -19.90 -0.53
C PHE A 85 6.51 -20.70 0.67
N ARG A 86 5.84 -21.79 1.06
CA ARG A 86 6.33 -22.68 2.13
C ARG A 86 7.72 -23.27 1.84
N GLN A 87 8.00 -23.63 0.58
CA GLN A 87 9.33 -24.13 0.21
C GLN A 87 10.40 -23.04 0.33
N LEU A 88 10.08 -21.81 -0.06
CA LEU A 88 10.97 -20.65 0.08
C LEU A 88 11.27 -20.37 1.57
N LEU A 89 10.24 -20.37 2.42
CA LEU A 89 10.39 -20.20 3.87
C LEU A 89 11.27 -21.30 4.48
N ALA A 90 10.99 -22.57 4.15
CA ALA A 90 11.80 -23.70 4.61
C ALA A 90 13.27 -23.62 4.15
N SER A 91 13.54 -22.90 3.07
CA SER A 91 14.88 -22.71 2.50
C SER A 91 15.56 -21.42 2.98
N GLY A 92 14.98 -20.72 3.95
CA GLY A 92 15.59 -19.56 4.61
C GLY A 92 15.28 -18.22 3.95
N LEU A 93 14.14 -18.08 3.27
CA LEU A 93 13.63 -16.76 2.89
C LEU A 93 13.47 -15.87 4.13
N ASP A 94 14.16 -14.73 4.16
CA ASP A 94 14.05 -13.73 5.22
C ASP A 94 12.93 -12.73 4.90
N LEU A 95 11.78 -12.89 5.57
CA LEU A 95 10.62 -12.00 5.43
C LEU A 95 10.86 -10.60 5.99
N ASN A 96 11.82 -10.47 6.92
CA ASN A 96 12.13 -9.24 7.62
C ASN A 96 13.30 -8.48 6.98
N GLN A 97 13.87 -9.03 5.90
CA GLN A 97 14.81 -8.29 5.09
C GLN A 97 14.15 -7.00 4.60
N LEU A 98 14.75 -5.87 4.97
CA LEU A 98 14.28 -4.57 4.54
C LEU A 98 14.60 -4.36 3.07
N ILE A 99 13.59 -3.94 2.33
CA ILE A 99 13.75 -3.37 1.00
C ILE A 99 13.35 -1.90 1.05
N THR A 100 13.83 -1.12 0.08
CA THR A 100 13.51 0.31 -0.02
C THR A 100 12.85 0.60 -1.36
N VAL A 101 11.65 1.15 -1.32
CA VAL A 101 11.02 1.78 -2.48
C VAL A 101 11.55 3.19 -2.60
N GLU A 102 12.18 3.49 -3.73
CA GLU A 102 12.73 4.81 -4.03
C GLU A 102 11.66 5.91 -4.02
N GLY A 103 12.04 7.12 -3.61
CA GLY A 103 11.09 8.22 -3.42
C GLY A 103 10.23 8.54 -4.64
N HIS A 104 10.79 8.48 -5.86
CA HIS A 104 10.02 8.73 -7.08
C HIS A 104 8.94 7.68 -7.39
N ARG A 105 8.98 6.51 -6.74
CA ARG A 105 7.98 5.44 -6.82
C ARG A 105 7.07 5.40 -5.60
N SER A 106 7.50 6.01 -4.51
CA SER A 106 6.74 6.11 -3.27
C SER A 106 5.66 7.18 -3.36
N LEU A 107 4.48 6.89 -2.82
CA LEU A 107 3.36 7.84 -2.78
C LEU A 107 3.78 9.17 -2.11
N VAL A 108 4.51 9.07 -1.01
CA VAL A 108 4.99 10.20 -0.20
C VAL A 108 6.22 10.91 -0.77
N ARG A 109 6.69 10.50 -1.96
CA ARG A 109 7.86 11.07 -2.64
C ARG A 109 9.17 11.00 -1.84
N GLN A 110 9.26 10.05 -0.92
CA GLN A 110 10.42 9.80 -0.08
C GLN A 110 10.75 8.30 -0.05
N PRO A 111 12.03 7.92 0.13
CA PRO A 111 12.39 6.51 0.29
C PRO A 111 11.62 5.87 1.45
N LEU A 112 10.99 4.73 1.19
CA LEU A 112 10.24 3.98 2.19
C LEU A 112 10.87 2.61 2.36
N SER A 113 11.36 2.29 3.57
CA SER A 113 11.99 1.00 3.88
C SER A 113 11.10 0.16 4.77
N PHE A 114 10.96 -1.12 4.44
CA PHE A 114 10.01 -2.02 5.10
C PHE A 114 10.34 -3.51 4.92
N PRO A 115 9.86 -4.38 5.83
CA PRO A 115 9.95 -5.84 5.69
C PRO A 115 9.33 -6.33 4.37
N VAL A 116 10.11 -7.05 3.56
CA VAL A 116 9.64 -7.53 2.26
C VAL A 116 8.40 -8.43 2.37
N GLY A 117 8.26 -9.16 3.47
CA GLY A 117 7.12 -10.04 3.73
C GLY A 117 5.76 -9.34 3.72
N LEU A 118 5.70 -8.01 3.89
CA LEU A 118 4.44 -7.25 3.81
C LEU A 118 3.75 -7.37 2.44
N TYR A 119 4.48 -7.69 1.36
CA TYR A 119 3.86 -7.96 0.06
C TYR A 119 2.94 -9.17 0.04
N THR A 120 2.99 -10.04 1.04
CA THR A 120 2.06 -11.18 1.12
C THR A 120 0.65 -10.77 1.53
N VAL A 121 0.43 -9.54 2.01
CA VAL A 121 -0.87 -9.03 2.52
C VAL A 121 -2.03 -9.13 1.52
N TYR A 122 -1.74 -9.18 0.22
CA TYR A 122 -2.74 -9.25 -0.86
C TYR A 122 -3.35 -10.64 -1.03
N ASP A 123 -2.81 -11.66 -0.36
CA ASP A 123 -3.42 -12.99 -0.26
C ASP A 123 -3.42 -13.42 1.21
N HIS A 124 -4.60 -13.64 1.78
CA HIS A 124 -4.72 -13.98 3.20
C HIS A 124 -3.94 -15.24 3.61
N VAL A 125 -3.92 -16.28 2.77
CA VAL A 125 -3.23 -17.53 3.08
C VAL A 125 -1.73 -17.32 3.13
N LEU A 126 -1.18 -16.56 2.19
CA LEU A 126 0.25 -16.22 2.19
C LEU A 126 0.59 -15.29 3.35
N PHE A 127 -0.24 -14.28 3.64
CA PHE A 127 0.02 -13.36 4.74
C PHE A 127 -0.01 -14.08 6.09
N GLN A 128 -0.99 -14.95 6.32
CA GLN A 128 -1.04 -15.77 7.53
C GLN A 128 0.22 -16.64 7.65
N LEU A 129 0.64 -17.30 6.58
CA LEU A 129 1.89 -18.08 6.56
C LEU A 129 3.12 -17.22 6.87
N ALA A 130 3.16 -15.99 6.37
CA ALA A 130 4.26 -15.07 6.62
C ALA A 130 4.32 -14.65 8.11
N VAL A 131 3.16 -14.31 8.69
CA VAL A 131 3.02 -13.98 10.12
C VAL A 131 3.41 -15.17 11.00
N ASP A 132 2.90 -16.36 10.70
CA ASP A 132 3.24 -17.60 11.42
C ASP A 132 4.75 -17.93 11.32
N SER A 133 5.39 -17.49 10.24
CA SER A 133 6.82 -17.67 10.00
C SER A 133 7.70 -16.53 10.54
N GLY A 134 7.11 -15.60 11.29
CA GLY A 134 7.83 -14.56 12.02
C GLY A 134 8.00 -13.23 11.28
N LEU A 135 7.12 -12.89 10.33
CA LEU A 135 7.03 -11.53 9.79
C LEU A 135 6.77 -10.52 10.93
N ASP A 136 7.62 -9.51 11.03
CA ASP A 136 7.55 -8.48 12.07
C ASP A 136 6.48 -7.43 11.73
N LEU A 137 5.27 -7.65 12.24
CA LEU A 137 4.18 -6.68 12.15
C LEU A 137 4.30 -5.50 13.13
N ASN A 138 5.27 -5.54 14.05
CA ASN A 138 5.59 -4.44 14.97
C ASN A 138 6.64 -3.48 14.40
N TYR A 139 7.15 -3.76 13.20
CA TYR A 139 8.05 -2.85 12.53
C TYR A 139 7.40 -1.47 12.35
N THR A 140 8.13 -0.44 12.79
CA THR A 140 7.78 0.95 12.53
C THR A 140 8.92 1.66 11.82
N THR A 141 8.58 2.71 11.08
CA THR A 141 9.55 3.64 10.51
C THR A 141 9.00 5.06 10.62
N THR A 142 9.75 6.05 10.17
CA THR A 142 9.36 7.46 10.26
C THR A 142 9.14 8.05 8.87
N LEU A 143 8.04 8.79 8.72
CA LEU A 143 7.80 9.64 7.56
C LEU A 143 8.15 11.09 7.91
N GLN A 144 9.01 11.73 7.10
CA GLN A 144 9.30 13.15 7.27
C GLN A 144 8.25 13.99 6.55
N ARG A 145 7.65 14.97 7.22
CA ARG A 145 6.71 15.88 6.58
C ARG A 145 7.43 17.00 5.83
N SER A 146 6.96 17.32 4.62
CA SER A 146 7.63 18.27 3.72
C SER A 146 7.45 19.74 4.11
N ASP A 147 6.54 20.05 5.04
CA ASP A 147 6.20 21.41 5.47
C ASP A 147 7.12 21.91 6.59
N ARG A 148 8.32 22.31 6.20
CA ARG A 148 9.20 23.31 6.87
C ARG A 148 9.62 23.12 8.35
N PHE A 149 9.23 22.07 9.07
CA PHE A 149 9.58 21.93 10.50
C PHE A 149 10.17 20.59 10.94
N LEU A 150 10.73 19.77 10.04
CA LEU A 150 11.35 18.47 10.39
C LEU A 150 10.43 17.55 11.22
N GLU A 151 9.12 17.78 11.21
CA GLU A 151 8.16 16.93 11.92
C GLU A 151 8.19 15.54 11.27
N THR A 152 8.35 14.52 12.11
CA THR A 152 8.33 13.12 11.71
C THR A 152 7.15 12.44 12.35
N ASP A 153 6.35 11.74 11.56
CA ASP A 153 5.33 10.84 12.07
C ASP A 153 5.84 9.40 12.04
N GLU A 154 5.59 8.65 13.12
CA GLU A 154 5.80 7.21 13.11
C GLU A 154 4.72 6.55 12.24
N ILE A 155 5.14 5.62 11.39
CA ILE A 155 4.25 4.83 10.53
C ILE A 155 4.42 3.35 10.82
N ASN A 156 3.29 2.67 11.01
CA ASN A 156 3.24 1.24 11.30
C ASN A 156 3.13 0.40 10.02
N THR A 157 3.13 -0.92 10.16
CA THR A 157 3.07 -1.85 9.02
C THR A 157 1.82 -1.72 8.15
N LEU A 158 0.65 -1.40 8.73
CA LEU A 158 -0.56 -1.18 7.94
C LEU A 158 -0.46 0.14 7.16
N ASP A 159 0.08 1.19 7.78
CA ASP A 159 0.37 2.45 7.10
C ASP A 159 1.35 2.25 5.94
N ILE A 160 2.41 1.46 6.16
CA ILE A 160 3.37 1.10 5.11
C ILE A 160 2.65 0.43 3.95
N VAL A 161 1.83 -0.60 4.18
CA VAL A 161 1.05 -1.29 3.13
C VAL A 161 0.20 -0.29 2.33
N LEU A 162 -0.48 0.63 3.02
CA LEU A 162 -1.22 1.72 2.39
C LEU A 162 -0.34 2.71 1.63
N LEU A 163 0.98 2.71 1.80
CA LEU A 163 1.90 3.54 1.02
C LEU A 163 2.59 2.76 -0.11
N LEU A 164 2.55 1.42 -0.13
CA LEU A 164 3.21 0.58 -1.14
C LEU A 164 2.50 0.54 -2.49
N THR A 165 1.17 0.35 -2.53
CA THR A 165 0.46 0.05 -3.79
C THR A 165 -0.80 0.87 -4.00
N HIS A 166 -0.84 1.69 -5.05
CA HIS A 166 -1.98 2.56 -5.32
C HIS A 166 -3.23 1.83 -5.82
N GLU A 167 -3.07 0.62 -6.34
CA GLU A 167 -4.11 -0.07 -7.12
C GLU A 167 -4.80 -1.20 -6.35
N GLN A 168 -4.06 -2.07 -5.67
CA GLN A 168 -4.62 -3.26 -5.02
C GLN A 168 -5.00 -3.00 -3.56
N ALA A 169 -6.20 -3.43 -3.18
CA ALA A 169 -6.63 -3.49 -1.79
C ALA A 169 -5.94 -4.65 -1.06
N PRO A 170 -5.56 -4.51 0.22
CA PRO A 170 -5.23 -5.66 1.03
C PRO A 170 -6.45 -6.58 1.14
N ASP A 171 -6.22 -7.90 1.22
CA ASP A 171 -7.27 -8.87 1.49
C ASP A 171 -7.94 -8.52 2.83
N GLU A 172 -9.27 -8.45 2.85
CA GLU A 172 -10.04 -8.13 4.06
C GLU A 172 -9.72 -9.08 5.22
N GLN A 173 -9.46 -10.35 4.92
CA GLN A 173 -9.13 -11.36 5.93
C GLN A 173 -7.71 -11.18 6.50
N SER A 174 -6.85 -10.43 5.80
CA SER A 174 -5.52 -10.06 6.29
C SER A 174 -5.55 -8.92 7.31
N LEU A 175 -6.55 -8.04 7.25
CA LEU A 175 -6.61 -6.83 8.09
C LEU A 175 -6.59 -7.07 9.60
N PRO A 176 -7.27 -8.11 10.15
CA PRO A 176 -7.22 -8.42 11.57
C PRO A 176 -5.84 -8.83 12.08
N LEU A 177 -4.93 -9.27 11.20
CA LEU A 177 -3.60 -9.71 11.61
C LEU A 177 -2.67 -8.53 11.96
N PHE A 178 -2.95 -7.33 11.43
CA PHE A 178 -2.21 -6.13 11.82
C PHE A 178 -2.43 -5.79 13.28
N GLN A 179 -1.39 -5.39 13.98
CA GLN A 179 -1.49 -5.05 15.41
C GLN A 179 -2.00 -3.61 15.61
N HIS A 180 -1.64 -2.72 14.69
CA HIS A 180 -1.95 -1.30 14.79
C HIS A 180 -2.92 -0.86 13.69
N PRO A 181 -3.92 -0.03 14.02
CA PRO A 181 -4.78 0.61 13.03
C PRO A 181 -4.00 1.62 12.19
N ALA A 182 -4.49 1.91 10.99
CA ALA A 182 -3.90 2.90 10.10
C ALA A 182 -4.02 4.33 10.65
N THR A 183 -3.01 5.15 10.38
CA THR A 183 -2.89 6.56 10.76
C THR A 183 -2.46 7.39 9.55
N VAL A 184 -1.16 7.65 9.40
CA VAL A 184 -0.55 8.47 8.34
C VAL A 184 -0.82 7.94 6.95
N GLY A 185 -0.70 6.62 6.75
CA GLY A 185 -0.90 5.97 5.47
C GLY A 185 -2.33 6.13 4.96
N LEU A 186 -3.31 6.06 5.88
CA LEU A 186 -4.70 6.35 5.55
C LEU A 186 -4.87 7.82 5.13
N ALA A 187 -4.37 8.78 5.91
CA ALA A 187 -4.53 10.20 5.59
C ALA A 187 -3.88 10.59 4.25
N GLU A 188 -2.67 10.08 3.99
CA GLU A 188 -1.96 10.27 2.71
C GLU A 188 -2.72 9.70 1.52
N ARG A 189 -3.48 8.63 1.71
CA ARG A 189 -4.33 8.05 0.67
C ARG A 189 -5.61 8.81 0.48
N LEU A 190 -6.30 9.12 1.57
CA LEU A 190 -7.56 9.84 1.56
C LEU A 190 -7.45 11.13 0.77
N GLN A 191 -6.34 11.87 0.90
CA GLN A 191 -6.16 13.19 0.27
C GLN A 191 -5.88 13.19 -1.24
N ARG A 192 -5.49 12.05 -1.85
CA ARG A 192 -4.93 12.03 -3.22
C ARG A 192 -5.92 11.73 -4.32
N ALA A 193 -6.80 10.75 -4.16
CA ALA A 193 -7.83 10.37 -5.14
C ALA A 193 -8.80 9.34 -4.56
N LYS A 194 -9.90 9.03 -5.27
CA LYS A 194 -10.77 7.89 -4.96
C LYS A 194 -9.98 6.59 -5.12
N PHE A 195 -9.85 5.82 -4.05
CA PHE A 195 -9.13 4.55 -4.05
C PHE A 195 -10.02 3.45 -3.51
N GLU A 196 -10.39 2.47 -4.36
CA GLU A 196 -11.08 1.25 -3.94
C GLU A 196 -10.27 0.50 -2.87
N SER A 197 -8.93 0.62 -2.90
CA SER A 197 -8.02 0.03 -1.92
C SER A 197 -8.20 0.49 -0.48
N LEU A 198 -8.99 1.53 -0.22
CA LEU A 198 -9.33 1.98 1.14
C LEU A 198 -10.60 1.34 1.71
N GLN A 199 -11.43 0.73 0.87
CA GLN A 199 -12.75 0.25 1.25
C GLN A 199 -12.66 -0.76 2.42
N SER A 200 -11.82 -1.78 2.27
CA SER A 200 -11.63 -2.82 3.29
C SER A 200 -11.18 -2.25 4.65
N ILE A 201 -10.29 -1.26 4.64
CA ILE A 201 -9.82 -0.58 5.86
C ILE A 201 -10.95 0.18 6.55
N ILE A 202 -11.75 0.91 5.78
CA ILE A 202 -12.79 1.80 6.29
C ILE A 202 -13.99 1.01 6.78
N GLU A 203 -14.42 -0.01 6.03
CA GLU A 203 -15.52 -0.90 6.43
C GLU A 203 -15.22 -1.62 7.75
N ASN A 204 -13.98 -2.08 7.92
CA ASN A 204 -13.52 -2.75 9.13
C ASN A 204 -13.06 -1.79 10.23
N THR A 205 -13.18 -0.47 10.04
CA THR A 205 -12.75 0.56 11.01
C THR A 205 -11.30 0.35 11.48
N ARG A 206 -10.41 -0.08 10.58
CA ARG A 206 -9.00 -0.38 10.87
C ARG A 206 -8.13 0.87 10.79
N TYR A 207 -8.61 1.95 11.39
CA TYR A 207 -7.95 3.25 11.40
C TYR A 207 -8.32 4.07 12.64
N VAL A 208 -7.50 5.07 12.96
CA VAL A 208 -7.73 5.96 14.10
C VAL A 208 -8.46 7.23 13.64
N THR A 209 -9.75 7.33 13.94
CA THR A 209 -10.63 8.49 13.68
C THR A 209 -10.10 9.80 14.25
N THR A 210 -9.45 9.75 15.42
CA THR A 210 -8.98 10.90 16.19
C THR A 210 -7.51 11.26 15.93
N PHE A 211 -6.82 10.51 15.07
CA PHE A 211 -5.44 10.82 14.71
C PHE A 211 -5.37 12.14 13.95
N ARG A 212 -4.33 12.95 14.18
CA ARG A 212 -4.11 14.20 13.44
C ARG A 212 -2.92 14.06 12.53
N TYR A 213 -3.18 14.02 11.23
CA TYR A 213 -2.14 14.16 10.22
C TYR A 213 -2.14 15.60 9.75
N ALA A 214 -0.97 16.23 9.62
CA ALA A 214 -0.82 17.63 9.20
C ALA A 214 -1.91 18.60 9.70
N LYS A 215 -2.20 18.53 11.02
CA LYS A 215 -3.17 19.33 11.80
C LYS A 215 -4.65 19.01 11.60
N HIS A 216 -5.00 18.07 10.73
CA HIS A 216 -6.37 17.71 10.41
C HIS A 216 -6.68 16.24 10.71
N PHE A 217 -7.95 15.93 10.92
CA PHE A 217 -8.42 14.56 11.15
C PHE A 217 -8.66 13.82 9.82
N PRO A 218 -8.68 12.48 9.80
CA PRO A 218 -8.94 11.69 8.59
C PRO A 218 -10.20 12.11 7.81
N LEU A 219 -11.28 12.49 8.51
CA LEU A 219 -12.53 12.89 7.88
C LEU A 219 -12.33 14.10 6.95
N PHE A 220 -11.49 15.06 7.34
CA PHE A 220 -11.13 16.20 6.49
C PHE A 220 -10.47 15.74 5.18
N TYR A 221 -9.49 14.83 5.27
CA TYR A 221 -8.79 14.30 4.09
C TYR A 221 -9.71 13.52 3.16
N ALA A 222 -10.72 12.84 3.70
CA ALA A 222 -11.74 12.16 2.90
C ALA A 222 -12.55 13.14 2.03
N ILE A 223 -12.83 14.35 2.53
CA ILE A 223 -13.46 15.42 1.74
C ILE A 223 -12.49 15.92 0.67
N VAL A 224 -11.24 16.20 1.05
CA VAL A 224 -10.19 16.72 0.14
C VAL A 224 -9.96 15.79 -1.05
N GLY A 225 -9.82 14.48 -0.83
CA GLY A 225 -9.66 13.54 -1.94
C GLY A 225 -10.97 13.06 -2.56
N ARG A 226 -12.11 13.52 -2.06
CA ARG A 226 -13.47 13.27 -2.59
C ARG A 226 -13.89 11.81 -2.49
N GLN A 227 -13.72 11.20 -1.32
CA GLN A 227 -14.04 9.80 -1.05
C GLN A 227 -15.54 9.58 -0.89
N THR A 228 -16.34 9.88 -1.92
CA THR A 228 -17.81 9.87 -1.85
C THR A 228 -18.41 8.55 -1.36
N GLU A 229 -17.76 7.43 -1.67
CA GLU A 229 -18.24 6.09 -1.30
C GLU A 229 -17.86 5.72 0.13
N GLN A 230 -16.65 6.07 0.55
CA GLN A 230 -16.13 5.71 1.88
C GLN A 230 -16.55 6.72 2.96
N PHE A 231 -16.87 7.95 2.57
CA PHE A 231 -17.18 9.06 3.49
C PHE A 231 -18.34 8.76 4.46
N PRO A 232 -19.48 8.19 4.04
CA PRO A 232 -20.59 7.93 4.98
C PRO A 232 -20.18 7.01 6.13
N LYS A 233 -19.43 5.94 5.83
CA LYS A 233 -18.94 5.01 6.84
C LYS A 233 -17.93 5.67 7.79
N MET A 234 -17.07 6.54 7.24
CA MET A 234 -16.15 7.32 8.07
C MET A 234 -16.88 8.31 8.98
N LEU A 235 -17.94 8.94 8.47
CA LEU A 235 -18.77 9.86 9.23
C LEU A 235 -19.49 9.13 10.37
N ASP A 236 -20.06 7.95 10.11
CA ASP A 236 -20.66 7.11 11.15
C ASP A 236 -19.68 6.81 12.29
N ALA A 237 -18.43 6.48 11.96
CA ALA A 237 -17.39 6.24 12.96
C ALA A 237 -17.07 7.51 13.77
N VAL A 238 -16.98 8.68 13.11
CA VAL A 238 -16.76 9.96 13.79
C VAL A 238 -17.91 10.31 14.73
N LEU A 239 -19.16 10.04 14.35
CA LEU A 239 -20.33 10.32 15.19
C LEU A 239 -20.39 9.46 16.46
N MET A 240 -19.58 8.41 16.55
CA MET A 240 -19.42 7.61 17.77
C MET A 240 -18.29 8.13 18.69
N GLU A 241 -17.49 9.09 18.24
CA GLU A 241 -16.37 9.64 19.00
C GLU A 241 -16.80 10.71 20.02
N GLN A 242 -16.09 10.76 21.15
CA GLN A 242 -16.36 11.78 22.18
C GLN A 242 -16.06 13.20 21.71
N ASN A 243 -15.06 13.37 20.86
CA ASN A 243 -14.65 14.66 20.29
C ASN A 243 -15.25 14.93 18.90
N GLN A 244 -16.37 14.29 18.55
CA GLN A 244 -17.02 14.42 17.24
C GLN A 244 -17.20 15.87 16.79
N GLU A 245 -17.59 16.79 17.68
CA GLU A 245 -17.81 18.19 17.33
C GLU A 245 -16.54 18.88 16.82
N GLU A 246 -15.39 18.53 17.39
CA GLU A 246 -14.09 19.05 16.98
C GLU A 246 -13.70 18.50 15.61
N ILE A 247 -13.91 17.20 15.39
CA ILE A 247 -13.62 16.53 14.11
C ILE A 247 -14.51 17.08 13.00
N LEU A 248 -15.81 17.27 13.26
CA LEU A 248 -16.75 17.83 12.29
C LEU A 248 -16.40 19.28 11.95
N LYS A 249 -16.06 20.12 12.95
CA LYS A 249 -15.61 21.50 12.71
C LYS A 249 -14.33 21.55 11.86
N ASP A 250 -13.38 20.67 12.13
CA ASP A 250 -12.17 20.53 11.32
C ASP A 250 -12.48 20.11 9.87
N ALA A 251 -13.35 19.11 9.69
CA ALA A 251 -13.76 18.66 8.37
C ALA A 251 -14.40 19.78 7.52
N LEU A 252 -15.16 20.70 8.14
CA LEU A 252 -15.75 21.84 7.45
C LEU A 252 -14.71 22.81 6.86
N LEU A 253 -13.47 22.81 7.35
CA LEU A 253 -12.39 23.61 6.77
C LEU A 253 -12.08 23.24 5.31
N ALA A 254 -12.44 22.02 4.88
CA ALA A 254 -12.29 21.61 3.48
C ALA A 254 -13.15 22.45 2.53
N PHE A 255 -14.27 23.02 3.00
CA PHE A 255 -15.14 23.91 2.22
C PHE A 255 -14.69 25.38 2.23
N HIS A 256 -13.72 25.73 3.07
CA HIS A 256 -13.21 27.09 3.18
C HIS A 256 -12.09 27.34 2.16
N ASN A 257 -10.97 26.62 2.19
CA ASN A 257 -9.77 27.11 1.46
C ASN A 257 -8.68 26.07 1.19
N HIS A 258 -8.98 24.76 1.16
CA HIS A 258 -7.85 23.82 1.23
C HIS A 258 -7.13 23.55 -0.11
N GLN A 259 -7.79 23.74 -1.26
CA GLN A 259 -7.14 23.54 -2.57
C GLN A 259 -7.60 24.54 -3.63
N PRO A 260 -7.01 25.75 -3.66
CA PRO A 260 -7.32 26.76 -4.67
C PRO A 260 -7.03 26.23 -6.09
N GLY A 261 -8.01 26.34 -7.00
CA GLY A 261 -7.82 26.05 -8.43
C GLY A 261 -7.99 24.59 -8.86
N LEU A 262 -8.30 23.67 -7.92
CA LEU A 262 -8.69 22.31 -8.30
C LEU A 262 -10.08 22.27 -8.95
N ALA A 263 -10.99 23.13 -8.50
CA ALA A 263 -12.31 23.27 -9.09
C ALA A 263 -12.23 23.71 -10.56
N THR A 264 -11.29 24.61 -10.88
CA THR A 264 -11.01 25.06 -12.26
C THR A 264 -10.45 23.95 -13.16
N SER A 265 -9.68 23.00 -12.60
CA SER A 265 -9.06 21.91 -13.39
C SER A 265 -9.96 20.69 -13.58
N MET A 266 -10.87 20.41 -12.63
CA MET A 266 -11.70 19.20 -12.62
C MET A 266 -13.19 19.44 -12.97
N GLY A 267 -13.65 20.69 -12.99
CA GLY A 267 -14.98 21.02 -13.49
C GLY A 267 -16.14 20.44 -12.66
N THR A 268 -17.21 20.03 -13.33
CA THR A 268 -18.51 19.64 -12.73
C THR A 268 -18.44 18.46 -11.76
N ASP A 269 -17.60 17.46 -12.04
CA ASP A 269 -17.54 16.23 -11.25
C ASP A 269 -16.96 16.48 -9.85
N TYR A 270 -16.07 17.47 -9.75
CA TYR A 270 -15.54 17.96 -8.48
C TYR A 270 -16.66 18.58 -7.62
N TYR A 271 -17.48 19.43 -8.24
CA TYR A 271 -18.57 20.11 -7.55
C TYR A 271 -19.63 19.13 -7.03
N GLU A 272 -20.04 18.18 -7.86
CA GLU A 272 -21.03 17.17 -7.44
C GLU A 272 -20.50 16.26 -6.33
N SER A 273 -19.22 15.86 -6.38
CA SER A 273 -18.63 15.04 -5.32
C SER A 273 -18.61 15.77 -3.97
N LEU A 274 -18.28 17.06 -3.95
CA LEU A 274 -18.32 17.88 -2.74
C LEU A 274 -19.75 18.10 -2.23
N PHE A 275 -20.71 18.28 -3.14
CA PHE A 275 -22.12 18.39 -2.76
C PHE A 275 -22.63 17.10 -2.10
N VAL A 276 -22.33 15.93 -2.66
CA VAL A 276 -22.71 14.62 -2.09
C VAL A 276 -22.16 14.48 -0.66
N ILE A 277 -20.87 14.77 -0.46
CA ILE A 277 -20.23 14.72 0.86
C ILE A 277 -20.85 15.73 1.82
N GLY A 278 -21.13 16.96 1.35
CA GLY A 278 -21.80 17.99 2.13
C GLY A 278 -23.22 17.60 2.54
N ASP A 279 -23.97 16.93 1.66
CA ASP A 279 -25.32 16.43 1.95
C ASP A 279 -25.27 15.33 3.04
N HIS A 280 -24.25 14.48 3.06
CA HIS A 280 -24.02 13.55 4.16
C HIS A 280 -23.77 14.28 5.49
N LEU A 281 -22.90 15.30 5.51
CA LEU A 281 -22.69 16.13 6.71
C LEU A 281 -23.98 16.79 7.19
N LYS A 282 -24.81 17.31 6.26
CA LYS A 282 -26.11 17.92 6.58
C LYS A 282 -27.10 16.91 7.16
N ARG A 283 -27.28 15.76 6.50
CA ARG A 283 -28.32 14.78 6.84
C ARG A 283 -27.95 13.84 7.98
N GLN A 284 -26.71 13.38 8.02
CA GLN A 284 -26.25 12.39 9.00
C GLN A 284 -25.70 13.06 10.26
N ALA A 285 -24.90 14.10 10.11
CA ALA A 285 -24.29 14.83 11.24
C ALA A 285 -25.08 16.07 11.67
N GLY A 286 -26.17 16.42 10.99
CA GLY A 286 -27.00 17.57 11.34
C GLY A 286 -26.31 18.92 11.18
N ILE A 287 -25.28 18.99 10.33
CA ILE A 287 -24.54 20.23 10.11
C ILE A 287 -25.41 21.27 9.40
N ASP A 288 -25.55 22.44 10.03
CA ASP A 288 -26.14 23.61 9.41
C ASP A 288 -25.06 24.41 8.66
N PHE A 289 -25.07 24.30 7.32
CA PHE A 289 -24.15 25.02 6.44
C PHE A 289 -24.34 26.55 6.45
N ASN A 290 -25.42 27.06 7.06
CA ASN A 290 -25.57 28.51 7.29
C ASN A 290 -24.59 29.04 8.34
N THR A 291 -23.97 28.16 9.13
CA THR A 291 -22.97 28.53 10.14
C THR A 291 -21.56 28.73 9.57
N LEU A 292 -21.32 28.35 8.31
CA LEU A 292 -20.04 28.60 7.64
C LEU A 292 -19.85 30.09 7.37
N ASP A 293 -18.65 30.60 7.63
CA ASP A 293 -18.32 32.01 7.45
C ASP A 293 -17.96 32.29 5.98
N ASP A 294 -18.80 33.11 5.34
CA ASP A 294 -18.65 33.53 3.95
C ASP A 294 -17.29 34.17 3.64
N GLN A 295 -16.62 34.77 4.62
CA GLN A 295 -15.31 35.39 4.42
C GLN A 295 -14.22 34.37 4.08
N TYR A 296 -14.40 33.12 4.49
CA TYR A 296 -13.43 32.05 4.29
C TYR A 296 -13.82 31.09 3.18
N ILE A 297 -14.98 31.26 2.53
CA ILE A 297 -15.40 30.43 1.40
C ILE A 297 -14.83 31.04 0.11
N LEU A 298 -13.93 30.35 -0.57
CA LEU A 298 -13.47 30.81 -1.88
C LEU A 298 -14.63 30.87 -2.87
N SER A 299 -14.55 31.82 -3.82
CA SER A 299 -15.59 32.04 -4.83
C SER A 299 -15.95 30.79 -5.65
N GLU A 300 -14.98 29.88 -5.82
CA GLU A 300 -15.20 28.61 -6.51
C GLU A 300 -16.14 27.66 -5.73
N TYR A 301 -16.18 27.72 -4.40
CA TYR A 301 -17.06 26.88 -3.58
C TYR A 301 -18.43 27.51 -3.29
N SER A 302 -18.62 28.80 -3.62
CA SER A 302 -19.83 29.55 -3.25
C SER A 302 -21.11 28.88 -3.75
N GLU A 303 -21.13 28.35 -4.97
CA GLU A 303 -22.32 27.68 -5.52
C GLU A 303 -22.70 26.43 -4.71
N ILE A 304 -21.72 25.57 -4.40
CA ILE A 304 -21.97 24.35 -3.61
C ILE A 304 -22.49 24.71 -2.23
N VAL A 305 -21.84 25.66 -1.55
CA VAL A 305 -22.23 26.04 -0.19
C VAL A 305 -23.65 26.61 -0.19
N GLN A 306 -24.02 27.43 -1.18
CA GLN A 306 -25.39 27.91 -1.32
C GLN A 306 -26.40 26.78 -1.54
N ARG A 307 -26.07 25.78 -2.37
CA ARG A 307 -26.90 24.57 -2.55
C ARG A 307 -27.05 23.76 -1.25
N LEU A 308 -26.02 23.70 -0.41
CA LEU A 308 -26.07 23.01 0.88
C LEU A 308 -26.83 23.79 1.95
N ARG A 309 -26.88 25.12 1.84
CA ARG A 309 -27.66 26.01 2.72
C ARG A 309 -29.16 25.96 2.47
N SER A 310 -29.57 25.80 1.20
CA SER A 310 -30.98 25.56 0.83
C SER A 310 -31.49 24.22 1.33
#